data_AF-A0A3P6QW56-F1
#
_entry.id   AF-A0A3P6QW56-F1
#
_cell.length_a   1.000
_cell.length_b   1.000
_cell.length_c   1.000
_cell.angle_alpha   90.00
_cell.angle_beta   90.00
_cell.angle_gamma   90.00
#
_symmetry.space_group_name_H-M   'P 1'
#
loop_
_entity.id
_entity.type
_entity.pdbx_description
1 polymer ?
#
loop_
_entity_poly.entity_id
_entity_poly.type
_entity_poly.pdbx_seq_one_letter_code
_entity_poly.pdbx_strand_id
1 'polypeptide(L)'
;MITVSYRTTADWRDHKTLKKQFPFSFDSGFLESTSPQPTGLLLPAEGKALLMCKVCGDKASGYHYGVTSCEGCKGFFRRSIQKRMEYRCLRDGDCSIFKQNRNRCQACRFKKCVVVGMSRECEFHEPPTIISKV
;
A
#
# COMPACT_ATOMS: atom_id res chain seq x y z
N MET A 1 -19.60 17.02 14.54
CA MET A 1 -18.70 15.85 14.44
C MET A 1 -18.74 15.35 13.00
N ILE A 2 -17.69 15.60 12.21
CA ILE A 2 -17.66 15.22 10.79
C ILE A 2 -17.27 13.74 10.73
N THR A 3 -18.16 12.87 10.26
CA THR A 3 -17.83 11.46 10.04
C THR A 3 -17.45 11.24 8.58
N VAL A 4 -16.23 10.77 8.31
CA VAL A 4 -15.79 10.43 6.95
C VAL A 4 -16.07 8.96 6.68
N SER A 5 -16.87 8.66 5.64
CA SER A 5 -17.20 7.30 5.22
C SER A 5 -16.39 6.91 3.99
N TYR A 6 -15.82 5.69 4.00
CA TYR A 6 -15.15 5.08 2.87
C TYR A 6 -15.94 3.84 2.46
N ARG A 7 -16.52 3.87 1.26
CA ARG A 7 -17.20 2.70 0.69
C ARG A 7 -16.24 1.94 -0.20
N THR A 8 -16.26 0.61 -0.11
CA THR A 8 -15.56 -0.25 -1.06
C THR A 8 -16.31 -0.42 -2.40
N THR A 9 -17.37 0.36 -2.63
CA THR A 9 -18.24 0.28 -3.81
C THR A 9 -18.09 1.48 -4.76
N ALA A 10 -17.24 2.45 -4.43
CA ALA A 10 -16.93 3.53 -5.36
C ALA A 10 -16.15 2.96 -6.54
N ASP A 11 -16.57 3.27 -7.76
CA ASP A 11 -15.88 2.91 -9.00
C ASP A 11 -14.38 3.23 -8.89
N TRP A 12 -13.58 2.20 -8.64
CA TRP A 12 -12.12 2.30 -8.42
C TRP A 12 -11.38 2.87 -9.63
N ARG A 13 -12.06 3.00 -10.78
CA ARG A 13 -11.63 3.67 -12.01
C ARG A 13 -11.29 5.15 -11.79
N ASP A 14 -11.71 5.76 -10.67
CA ASP A 14 -11.32 7.11 -10.27
C ASP A 14 -9.96 7.20 -9.54
N HIS A 15 -9.01 6.31 -9.85
CA HIS A 15 -7.62 6.44 -9.40
C HIS A 15 -6.98 7.78 -9.84
N LYS A 16 -7.51 8.41 -10.90
CA LYS A 16 -7.14 9.76 -11.36
C LYS A 16 -7.64 10.88 -10.44
N THR A 17 -8.71 10.68 -9.67
CA THR A 17 -9.34 11.76 -8.89
C THR A 17 -8.72 11.88 -7.49
N LEU A 18 -8.23 10.79 -6.90
CA LEU A 18 -7.49 10.81 -5.62
C LEU A 18 -6.05 11.33 -5.73
N LYS A 19 -5.43 11.28 -6.92
CA LYS A 19 -4.11 11.87 -7.17
C LYS A 19 -4.15 13.41 -7.26
N LYS A 20 -5.32 14.03 -7.46
CA LYS A 20 -5.45 15.49 -7.62
C LYS A 20 -5.31 16.30 -6.33
N GLN A 21 -5.14 15.64 -5.17
CA GLN A 21 -4.98 16.32 -3.88
C GLN A 21 -3.57 16.20 -3.28
N PHE A 22 -2.64 15.53 -3.95
CA PHE A 22 -1.23 15.52 -3.56
C PHE A 22 -0.38 16.00 -4.75
N PRO A 23 0.25 17.19 -4.67
CA PRO A 23 1.11 17.70 -5.73
C PRO A 23 2.44 16.97 -5.63
N PHE A 24 2.51 15.74 -6.12
CA PHE A 24 3.79 15.12 -6.46
C PHE A 24 3.58 14.24 -7.69
N SER A 25 3.81 14.85 -8.84
CA SER A 25 3.99 14.15 -10.11
C SER A 25 5.16 13.20 -9.94
N PHE A 26 4.88 11.91 -9.81
CA PHE A 26 5.90 10.88 -10.01
C PHE A 26 6.01 10.69 -11.52
N ASP A 27 6.87 11.50 -12.12
CA ASP A 27 7.23 11.39 -13.53
C ASP A 27 8.10 10.13 -13.70
N SER A 28 7.69 9.28 -14.64
CA SER A 28 8.40 8.07 -15.01
C SER A 28 9.58 8.47 -15.88
N GLY A 29 10.73 8.77 -15.27
CA GLY A 29 11.91 9.21 -15.99
C GLY A 29 13.21 8.81 -15.30
N PHE A 30 13.80 7.74 -15.84
CA PHE A 30 15.25 7.56 -15.97
C PHE A 30 16.07 7.12 -14.74
N LEU A 31 16.88 6.10 -15.00
CA LEU A 31 17.96 5.53 -14.20
C LEU A 31 19.06 6.57 -14.00
N GLU A 32 19.51 6.80 -12.77
CA GLU A 32 20.91 7.20 -12.54
C GLU A 32 21.37 6.69 -11.17
N SER A 33 22.41 5.86 -11.22
CA SER A 33 23.16 5.38 -10.08
C SER A 33 23.98 6.53 -9.48
N THR A 34 23.90 6.74 -8.17
CA THR A 34 25.05 7.20 -7.37
C THR A 34 24.78 7.00 -5.88
N SER A 35 25.55 6.10 -5.27
CA SER A 35 25.79 6.00 -3.83
C SER A 35 27.15 6.66 -3.56
N PRO A 36 27.39 7.34 -2.42
CA PRO A 36 27.74 6.66 -1.17
C PRO A 36 27.03 7.19 0.11
N GLN A 37 26.91 6.30 1.11
CA GLN A 37 26.40 6.49 2.49
C GLN A 37 27.38 7.33 3.38
N PRO A 38 27.26 7.54 4.74
CA PRO A 38 26.39 6.92 5.78
C PRO A 38 25.97 7.77 7.02
N THR A 39 24.95 7.32 7.79
CA THR A 39 24.93 7.32 9.28
C THR A 39 23.78 6.46 9.83
N GLY A 40 24.09 5.42 10.63
CA GLY A 40 23.23 4.98 11.74
C GLY A 40 22.48 3.63 11.65
N LEU A 41 23.21 2.51 11.74
CA LEU A 41 22.95 1.23 12.45
C LEU A 41 21.48 0.85 12.79
N LEU A 42 20.91 -0.31 12.40
CA LEU A 42 21.41 -1.69 12.57
C LEU A 42 21.01 -2.58 11.37
N LEU A 43 21.99 -3.28 10.80
CA LEU A 43 21.77 -4.35 9.83
C LEU A 43 21.47 -5.67 10.55
N PRO A 44 20.42 -6.41 10.17
CA PRO A 44 20.48 -7.86 10.23
C PRO A 44 21.32 -8.36 9.07
N ALA A 45 22.24 -9.28 9.38
CA ALA A 45 23.02 -10.03 8.43
C ALA A 45 22.14 -10.71 7.36
N GLU A 46 22.77 -11.07 6.24
CA GLU A 46 22.25 -11.80 5.08
C GLU A 46 21.18 -11.14 4.19
N GLY A 47 21.63 -10.22 3.33
CA GLY A 47 21.39 -10.24 1.87
C GLY A 47 19.97 -10.12 1.31
N LYS A 48 18.93 -9.99 2.15
CA LYS A 48 17.56 -9.72 1.70
C LYS A 48 17.18 -8.32 2.15
N ALA A 49 17.12 -7.37 1.22
CA ALA A 49 16.50 -6.08 1.47
C ALA A 49 15.13 -6.32 2.12
N LEU A 50 14.97 -5.92 3.38
CA LEU A 50 13.74 -6.16 4.14
C LEU A 50 12.62 -5.36 3.48
N LEU A 51 11.79 -6.06 2.69
CA LEU A 51 10.60 -5.48 2.10
C LEU A 51 9.63 -5.05 3.22
N MET A 52 9.25 -3.77 3.22
CA MET A 52 8.36 -3.19 4.22
C MET A 52 6.97 -2.95 3.62
N CYS A 53 5.93 -3.20 4.41
CA CYS A 53 4.56 -3.00 4.00
C CYS A 53 4.27 -1.51 3.78
N LYS A 54 3.94 -1.11 2.55
CA LYS A 54 3.64 0.30 2.20
C LYS A 54 2.44 0.90 2.94
N VAL A 55 1.58 0.06 3.51
CA VAL A 55 0.38 0.49 4.26
C VAL A 55 0.67 0.80 5.73
N CYS A 56 1.42 -0.07 6.42
CA CYS A 56 1.56 0.01 7.89
C CYS A 56 3.00 -0.12 8.41
N GLY A 57 3.99 -0.28 7.53
CA GLY A 57 5.41 -0.39 7.87
C GLY A 57 5.84 -1.72 8.50
N ASP A 58 4.92 -2.69 8.68
CA ASP A 58 5.27 -4.03 9.16
C ASP A 58 6.07 -4.82 8.12
N LYS A 59 6.75 -5.89 8.54
CA LYS A 59 7.50 -6.79 7.64
C LYS A 59 6.58 -7.30 6.53
N ALA A 60 6.93 -7.02 5.28
CA ALA A 60 6.16 -7.50 4.15
C ALA A 60 6.45 -8.99 3.90
N SER A 61 5.43 -9.70 3.44
CA SER A 61 5.58 -11.08 2.97
C SER A 61 5.83 -11.15 1.47
N GLY A 62 5.52 -10.07 0.74
CA GLY A 62 5.71 -9.98 -0.71
C GLY A 62 4.84 -8.89 -1.33
N TYR A 63 4.58 -9.03 -2.63
CA TYR A 63 3.63 -8.19 -3.36
C TYR A 63 2.23 -8.81 -3.30
N HIS A 64 1.26 -8.03 -2.84
CA HIS A 64 -0.15 -8.41 -2.84
C HIS A 64 -0.97 -7.25 -3.37
N TYR A 65 -1.91 -7.52 -4.28
CA TYR A 65 -2.77 -6.50 -4.89
C TYR A 65 -1.97 -5.36 -5.56
N GLY A 66 -0.79 -5.65 -6.14
CA GLY A 66 0.05 -4.66 -6.82
C GLY A 66 1.02 -3.87 -5.94
N VAL A 67 1.09 -4.12 -4.63
CA VAL A 67 2.01 -3.39 -3.73
C VAL A 67 2.70 -4.32 -2.72
N THR A 68 3.89 -3.94 -2.27
CA THR A 68 4.57 -4.60 -1.16
C THR A 68 3.76 -4.46 0.13
N SER A 69 3.27 -5.58 0.66
CA SER A 69 2.43 -5.57 1.86
C SER A 69 2.62 -6.78 2.77
N CYS A 70 2.16 -6.64 4.02
CA CYS A 70 2.16 -7.72 5.00
C CYS A 70 0.86 -8.53 4.93
N GLU A 71 0.86 -9.75 5.46
CA GLU A 71 -0.32 -10.63 5.51
C GLU A 71 -1.54 -9.95 6.16
N GLY A 72 -1.31 -9.09 7.16
CA GLY A 72 -2.39 -8.36 7.81
C GLY A 72 -3.10 -7.36 6.89
N CYS A 73 -2.36 -6.65 6.02
CA CYS A 73 -2.96 -5.69 5.08
C CYS A 73 -3.52 -6.37 3.84
N LYS A 74 -2.85 -7.43 3.35
CA LYS A 74 -3.39 -8.34 2.32
C LYS A 74 -4.76 -8.88 2.71
N GLY A 75 -4.87 -9.54 3.86
CA GLY A 75 -6.12 -10.14 4.31
C GLY A 75 -7.21 -9.13 4.64
N PHE A 76 -6.82 -7.95 5.15
CA PHE A 76 -7.75 -6.84 5.35
C PHE A 76 -8.34 -6.37 4.02
N PHE A 77 -7.49 -6.01 3.05
CA PHE A 77 -7.91 -5.53 1.75
C PHE A 77 -8.82 -6.53 1.03
N ARG A 78 -8.42 -7.82 1.00
CA ARG A 78 -9.23 -8.90 0.44
C ARG A 78 -10.65 -8.95 1.00
N ARG A 79 -10.79 -8.93 2.34
CA ARG A 79 -12.10 -8.98 2.99
C ARG A 79 -12.91 -7.71 2.70
N SER A 80 -12.27 -6.55 2.70
CA SER A 80 -12.92 -5.27 2.40
C SER A 80 -13.55 -5.28 1.01
N ILE A 81 -12.82 -5.71 -0.02
CA ILE A 81 -13.32 -5.73 -1.39
C ILE A 81 -14.35 -6.85 -1.63
N GLN A 82 -14.12 -8.05 -1.08
CA GLN A 82 -15.01 -9.20 -1.31
C GLN A 82 -16.38 -9.00 -0.70
N LYS A 83 -16.43 -8.45 0.52
CA LYS A 83 -17.68 -8.22 1.25
C LYS A 83 -18.30 -6.84 0.99
N ARG A 84 -17.68 -6.05 0.12
CA ARG A 84 -18.08 -4.66 -0.14
C ARG A 84 -18.27 -3.86 1.16
N MET A 85 -17.28 -3.92 2.05
CA MET A 85 -17.36 -3.29 3.38
C MET A 85 -17.42 -1.76 3.29
N GLU A 86 -18.27 -1.15 4.10
CA GLU A 86 -18.28 0.29 4.30
C GLU A 86 -17.68 0.61 5.67
N TYR A 87 -16.68 1.49 5.70
CA TYR A 87 -16.00 1.88 6.93
C TYR A 87 -16.24 3.36 7.23
N ARG A 88 -16.40 3.70 8.50
CA ARG A 88 -16.53 5.08 8.97
C ARG A 88 -15.35 5.45 9.87
N CYS A 89 -14.76 6.61 9.64
CA CYS A 89 -13.81 7.22 10.55
C CYS A 89 -14.56 8.04 11.61
N LEU A 90 -14.13 7.91 12.87
CA LEU A 90 -14.67 8.66 14.01
C LEU A 90 -13.87 9.95 14.30
N ARG A 91 -12.87 10.25 13.48
CA ARG A 91 -12.00 11.43 13.53
C ARG A 91 -12.02 12.12 12.16
N ASP A 92 -10.96 12.80 11.78
CA ASP A 92 -10.88 13.64 10.58
C ASP A 92 -10.57 12.89 9.28
N GLY A 93 -10.50 11.55 9.32
CA GLY A 93 -10.27 10.74 8.12
C GLY A 93 -8.81 10.70 7.65
N ASP A 94 -7.86 11.01 8.54
CA ASP A 94 -6.42 11.14 8.33
C ASP A 94 -5.58 10.31 9.33
N CYS A 95 -6.19 9.32 9.98
CA CYS A 95 -5.55 8.53 11.03
C CYS A 95 -4.24 7.87 10.55
N SER A 96 -3.14 8.09 11.26
CA SER A 96 -1.86 7.41 10.99
C SER A 96 -1.96 5.89 11.17
N ILE A 97 -1.43 5.15 10.21
CA ILE A 97 -1.51 3.68 10.14
C ILE A 97 -0.11 3.07 10.31
N PHE A 98 0.12 2.42 11.45
CA PHE A 98 1.35 1.71 11.82
C PHE A 98 1.02 0.31 12.32
N LYS A 99 2.01 -0.59 12.41
CA LYS A 99 1.83 -1.97 12.89
C LYS A 99 0.98 -2.07 14.17
N GLN A 100 1.25 -1.21 15.14
CA GLN A 100 0.64 -1.21 16.48
C GLN A 100 -0.80 -0.70 16.47
N ASN A 101 -1.17 0.17 15.53
CA ASN A 101 -2.44 0.89 15.56
C ASN A 101 -3.31 0.70 14.30
N ARG A 102 -2.86 -0.09 13.31
CA ARG A 102 -3.57 -0.33 12.04
C ARG A 102 -4.98 -0.89 12.19
N ASN A 103 -5.33 -1.43 13.35
CA ASN A 103 -6.69 -1.93 13.62
C ASN A 103 -7.62 -0.86 14.23
N ARG A 104 -7.11 0.30 14.67
CA ARG A 104 -7.91 1.34 15.33
C ARG A 104 -8.89 2.05 14.40
N CYS A 105 -8.53 2.23 13.12
CA CYS A 105 -9.41 2.87 12.15
C CYS A 105 -9.38 2.13 10.81
N GLN A 106 -10.41 1.32 10.58
CA GLN A 106 -10.56 0.55 9.33
C GLN A 106 -10.75 1.46 8.12
N ALA A 107 -11.47 2.57 8.28
CA ALA A 107 -11.66 3.59 7.25
C ALA A 107 -10.34 4.15 6.70
N CYS A 108 -9.49 4.68 7.58
CA CYS A 108 -8.20 5.26 7.17
C CYS A 108 -7.21 4.19 6.71
N ARG A 109 -7.26 2.99 7.29
CA ARG A 109 -6.45 1.86 6.81
C ARG A 109 -6.80 1.51 5.37
N PHE A 110 -8.10 1.39 5.07
CA PHE A 110 -8.56 1.05 3.74
C PHE A 110 -8.28 2.18 2.73
N LYS A 111 -8.50 3.44 3.13
CA LYS A 111 -8.04 4.62 2.37
C LYS A 111 -6.56 4.50 2.02
N LYS A 112 -5.71 4.19 3.00
CA LYS A 112 -4.26 4.05 2.79
C LYS A 112 -3.94 2.91 1.82
N CYS A 113 -4.63 1.76 1.90
CA CYS A 113 -4.49 0.66 0.93
C CYS A 113 -4.70 1.15 -0.50
N VAL A 114 -5.80 1.87 -0.76
CA VAL A 114 -6.10 2.39 -2.10
C VAL A 114 -5.08 3.45 -2.52
N VAL A 115 -4.73 4.39 -1.63
CA VAL A 115 -3.76 5.46 -1.92
C VAL A 115 -2.37 4.94 -2.29
N VAL A 116 -1.92 3.83 -1.67
CA VAL A 116 -0.62 3.22 -2.04
C VAL A 116 -0.70 2.39 -3.33
N GLY A 117 -1.89 2.20 -3.90
CA GLY A 117 -2.09 1.49 -5.16
C GLY A 117 -2.56 0.04 -5.04
N MET A 118 -3.16 -0.38 -3.91
CA MET A 118 -3.77 -1.72 -3.86
C MET A 118 -4.99 -1.80 -4.79
N SER A 119 -4.97 -2.75 -5.72
CA SER A 119 -6.07 -3.00 -6.67
C SER A 119 -6.36 -4.50 -6.82
N ARG A 120 -7.63 -4.83 -7.10
CA ARG A 120 -8.08 -6.19 -7.43
C ARG A 120 -7.54 -6.67 -8.77
N GLU A 121 -7.31 -5.76 -9.71
CA GLU A 121 -6.86 -6.08 -11.07
C GLU A 121 -5.39 -6.54 -11.11
N CYS A 122 -4.60 -6.13 -10.11
CA CYS A 122 -3.17 -6.45 -10.04
C CYS A 122 -2.86 -7.82 -9.43
N GLU A 123 -3.86 -8.65 -9.09
CA GLU A 123 -3.63 -10.04 -8.66
C GLU A 123 -3.25 -10.98 -9.83
N PHE A 124 -3.29 -10.52 -11.09
CA PHE A 124 -3.11 -11.36 -12.29
C PHE A 124 -1.85 -11.11 -13.12
N HIS A 125 -0.88 -10.32 -12.67
CA HIS A 125 0.45 -10.37 -13.25
C HIS A 125 1.33 -11.27 -12.39
N GLU A 126 1.47 -12.51 -12.86
CA GLU A 126 2.63 -13.35 -12.56
C GLU A 126 3.89 -12.46 -12.56
N PRO A 127 4.82 -12.61 -11.59
CA PRO A 127 6.11 -11.94 -11.70
C PRO A 127 6.67 -12.28 -13.09
N PRO A 128 7.28 -11.32 -13.84
CA PRO A 128 7.90 -11.67 -15.10
C PRO A 128 8.92 -12.77 -14.82
N THR A 129 8.58 -14.01 -15.19
CA THR A 129 9.50 -15.12 -15.23
C THR A 129 10.57 -14.69 -16.22
N ILE A 130 11.81 -14.58 -15.74
CA ILE A 130 12.97 -14.42 -16.61
C ILE A 130 13.09 -15.76 -17.34
N ILE A 131 12.35 -15.89 -18.44
CA ILE A 131 12.62 -16.93 -19.43
C ILE A 131 13.84 -16.43 -20.18
N SER A 132 15.01 -16.95 -19.77
CA SER A 132 16.21 -16.96 -20.59
C SER A 132 15.82 -17.47 -21.97
N LYS A 133 15.80 -16.57 -22.95
CA LYS A 133 15.76 -16.90 -24.38
C LYS A 133 16.95 -17.82 -24.65
N VAL A 134 16.65 -19.06 -25.01
CA VAL A 134 17.49 -19.90 -25.86
C VAL A 134 16.87 -19.91 -27.24
#